data_AF-A0A2T1DTY7-F1
#
_entry.id   AF-A0A2T1DTY7-F1
#
_cell.length_a   1.000
_cell.length_b   1.000
_cell.length_c   1.000
_cell.angle_alpha   90.00
_cell.angle_beta   90.00
_cell.angle_gamma   90.00
#
_symmetry.space_group_name_H-M   'P 1'
#
loop_
_entity.id
_entity.type
_entity.pdbx_description
1 polymer ?
#
loop_
_entity_poly.entity_id
_entity_poly.type
_entity_poly.pdbx_seq_one_letter_code
_entity_poly.pdbx_strand_id
1 'polypeptide(L)'
;MLPASGISGYDLQELIHQGTNTVIYRAISTAEKQLVILKVLNTDCPSLEQVASFKHEYQITEHLDSQYIIKVDRLETHQNHLVLVLEDMGGVS
;
A
#
# COMPACT_ATOMS: atom_id res chain seq x y z
N MET A 1 -2.47 -0.95 16.07
CA MET A 1 -3.55 -1.25 15.08
C MET A 1 -3.95 0.07 14.45
N LEU A 2 -3.57 0.30 13.20
CA LEU A 2 -4.07 1.47 12.47
C LEU A 2 -5.59 1.29 12.28
N PRO A 3 -6.43 2.18 12.82
CA PRO A 3 -7.81 2.22 12.37
C PRO A 3 -7.78 2.60 10.88
N ALA A 4 -8.64 1.95 10.10
CA ALA A 4 -8.88 2.22 8.67
C ALA A 4 -9.49 3.62 8.43
N SER A 5 -9.07 4.63 9.18
CA SER A 5 -9.73 5.94 9.31
C SER A 5 -8.76 7.10 9.10
N GLY A 6 -7.50 6.87 8.73
CA GLY A 6 -6.48 7.93 8.88
C GLY A 6 -5.24 7.87 8.00
N ILE A 7 -5.27 7.26 6.82
CA ILE A 7 -4.18 7.46 5.85
C ILE A 7 -4.46 8.78 5.14
N SER A 8 -3.80 9.85 5.59
CA SER A 8 -4.01 11.20 5.06
C SER A 8 -3.72 11.23 3.56
N GLY A 9 -4.61 11.85 2.79
CA GLY A 9 -4.50 11.89 1.33
C GLY A 9 -5.20 10.74 0.60
N TYR A 10 -5.88 9.84 1.32
CA TYR A 10 -6.60 8.71 0.73
C TYR A 10 -8.00 8.56 1.32
N ASP A 11 -8.98 8.38 0.45
CA ASP A 11 -10.34 8.03 0.81
C ASP A 11 -10.51 6.51 0.74
N LEU A 12 -10.46 5.85 1.90
CA LEU A 12 -10.48 4.39 2.03
C LEU A 12 -11.87 3.85 1.65
N GLN A 13 -11.95 3.08 0.57
CA GLN A 13 -13.21 2.53 0.06
C GLN A 13 -13.51 1.14 0.61
N GLU A 14 -12.48 0.28 0.70
CA GLU A 14 -12.67 -1.14 1.01
C GLU A 14 -11.41 -1.72 1.68
N LEU A 15 -11.62 -2.60 2.67
CA LEU A 15 -10.58 -3.48 3.18
C LEU A 15 -10.58 -4.76 2.32
N ILE A 16 -9.59 -4.92 1.46
CA ILE A 16 -9.46 -6.10 0.59
C ILE A 16 -8.93 -7.29 1.38
N HIS A 17 -7.93 -7.06 2.24
CA HIS A 17 -7.30 -8.13 2.99
C HIS A 17 -6.65 -7.64 4.28
N GLN A 18 -6.79 -8.40 5.35
CA GLN A 18 -6.11 -8.15 6.62
C GLN A 18 -5.29 -9.36 7.01
N GLY A 19 -3.98 -9.27 6.80
CA GLY A 19 -3.02 -10.28 7.19
C GLY A 19 -2.32 -9.94 8.51
N THR A 20 -1.46 -10.86 8.97
CA THR A 20 -0.67 -10.69 10.20
C THR A 20 0.30 -9.51 10.11
N ASN A 21 0.94 -9.33 8.95
CA ASN A 21 2.02 -8.35 8.78
C ASN A 21 1.58 -7.14 7.96
N THR A 22 0.54 -7.28 7.14
CA THR A 22 0.11 -6.24 6.20
C THR A 22 -1.40 -6.16 6.12
N VAL A 23 -1.90 -4.95 5.89
CA VAL A 23 -3.31 -4.68 5.56
C VAL A 23 -3.39 -4.08 4.16
N ILE A 24 -4.34 -4.54 3.37
CA ILE A 24 -4.56 -4.12 1.99
C ILE A 24 -5.91 -3.40 1.90
N TYR A 25 -5.88 -2.14 1.49
CA TYR A 25 -7.07 -1.33 1.25
C TYR A 25 -7.18 -0.95 -0.21
N ARG A 26 -8.42 -0.85 -0.70
CA ARG A 26 -8.76 -0.05 -1.89
C ARG A 26 -9.07 1.36 -1.44
N ALA A 27 -8.53 2.35 -2.13
CA ALA A 27 -8.75 3.75 -1.80
C ALA A 27 -8.77 4.64 -3.04
N ILE A 28 -9.29 5.85 -2.90
CA ILE A 28 -9.16 6.91 -3.90
C ILE A 28 -8.13 7.92 -3.39
N SER A 29 -7.07 8.15 -4.16
CA SER A 29 -6.11 9.23 -3.90
C SER A 29 -6.83 10.57 -3.93
N THR A 30 -6.74 11.38 -2.88
CA THR A 30 -7.41 12.70 -2.86
C THR A 30 -6.74 13.70 -3.80
N ALA A 31 -5.44 13.54 -4.05
CA ALA A 31 -4.64 14.39 -4.93
C ALA A 31 -4.95 14.12 -6.40
N GLU A 32 -4.83 12.85 -6.82
CA GLU A 32 -4.93 12.45 -8.23
C GLU A 32 -6.33 11.96 -8.63
N LYS A 33 -7.24 11.79 -7.66
CA LYS A 33 -8.59 11.23 -7.87
C LYS A 33 -8.59 9.86 -8.54
N GLN A 34 -7.51 9.10 -8.39
CA GLN A 34 -7.33 7.77 -8.97
C GLN A 34 -7.56 6.66 -7.94
N LEU A 35 -8.06 5.53 -8.42
CA LEU A 35 -8.24 4.32 -7.62
C LEU A 35 -6.87 3.66 -7.40
N VAL A 36 -6.56 3.36 -6.15
CA VAL A 36 -5.27 2.80 -5.73
C VAL A 36 -5.48 1.66 -4.74
N ILE A 37 -4.50 0.76 -4.70
CA ILE A 37 -4.34 -0.21 -3.62
C ILE A 37 -3.29 0.32 -2.64
N LEU A 38 -3.63 0.32 -1.37
CA LEU A 38 -2.72 0.66 -0.28
C LEU A 38 -2.36 -0.61 0.47
N LYS A 39 -1.09 -1.00 0.38
CA LYS A 39 -0.53 -2.04 1.23
C LYS A 39 0.20 -1.38 2.38
N VAL A 40 -0.20 -1.70 3.61
CA VAL A 40 0.27 -1.02 4.83
C VAL A 40 0.85 -2.06 5.77
N LEU A 41 2.01 -1.77 6.39
CA LEU A 41 2.51 -2.62 7.48
C LEU A 41 1.55 -2.58 8.67
N ASN A 42 1.11 -3.74 9.15
CA ASN A 42 0.15 -3.89 10.24
C ASN A 42 0.82 -3.86 11.63
N THR A 43 1.78 -2.96 11.84
CA THR A 43 2.49 -2.83 13.12
C THR A 43 3.07 -1.43 13.28
N ASP A 44 2.89 -0.87 14.48
CA ASP A 44 3.44 0.42 14.89
C ASP A 44 4.97 0.34 15.12
N CYS A 45 5.52 -0.88 15.27
CA CYS A 45 6.94 -1.16 15.46
C CYS A 45 7.36 -2.31 14.52
N PRO A 46 7.55 -2.06 13.21
CA PRO A 46 7.99 -3.09 12.29
C PRO A 46 9.43 -3.51 12.60
N SER A 47 9.73 -4.81 12.46
CA SER A 47 11.10 -5.29 12.53
C SER A 47 11.92 -4.77 11.35
N LEU A 48 13.25 -4.73 11.49
CA LEU A 48 14.15 -4.37 10.39
C LEU A 48 13.95 -5.28 9.17
N GLU A 49 13.65 -6.56 9.40
CA GLU A 49 13.35 -7.53 8.36
C GLU A 49 12.05 -7.19 7.61
N GLN A 50 10.98 -6.84 8.33
CA GLN A 50 9.72 -6.42 7.72
C GLN A 50 9.90 -5.16 6.87
N VAL A 51 10.63 -4.16 7.39
CA VAL A 51 10.96 -2.94 6.63
C VAL A 51 11.80 -3.26 5.40
N ALA A 52 12.83 -4.11 5.54
CA ALA A 52 13.72 -4.48 4.45
C ALA A 52 12.97 -5.25 3.35
N SER A 53 12.14 -6.23 3.73
CA SER A 53 11.30 -6.98 2.79
C SER A 53 10.33 -6.06 2.05
N PHE A 54 9.70 -5.11 2.76
CA PHE A 54 8.77 -4.16 2.16
C PHE A 54 9.44 -3.20 1.17
N LYS A 55 10.64 -2.71 1.51
CA LYS A 55 11.46 -1.90 0.59
C LYS A 55 11.98 -2.70 -0.59
N HIS A 56 12.34 -3.96 -0.37
CA HIS A 56 12.79 -4.84 -1.43
C HIS A 56 11.67 -5.11 -2.44
N GLU A 57 10.44 -5.32 -1.96
CA GLU A 57 9.26 -5.42 -2.82
C GLU A 57 9.10 -4.18 -3.69
N TYR A 58 9.14 -2.98 -3.08
CA TYR A 58 9.12 -1.70 -3.82
C TYR A 58 10.20 -1.65 -4.91
N GLN A 59 11.45 -1.95 -4.57
CA GLN A 59 12.60 -1.87 -5.50
C GLN A 59 12.46 -2.84 -6.68
N ILE A 60 11.97 -4.07 -6.44
CA ILE A 60 11.75 -5.03 -7.52
C ILE A 60 10.67 -4.49 -8.47
N THR A 61 9.54 -4.03 -7.92
CA THR A 61 8.40 -3.58 -8.72
C THR A 61 8.63 -2.25 -9.42
N GLU A 62 9.41 -1.34 -8.83
CA GLU A 62 9.77 -0.04 -9.42
C GLU A 62 10.57 -0.21 -10.73
N HIS A 63 11.36 -1.28 -10.83
CA HIS A 63 12.15 -1.59 -12.03
C HIS A 63 11.41 -2.44 -13.06
N LEU A 64 10.18 -2.86 -12.78
CA LEU A 64 9.36 -3.68 -13.67
C LEU A 64 8.31 -2.82 -14.37
N ASP A 65 8.70 -2.15 -15.47
CA ASP A 65 7.77 -1.41 -16.32
C ASP A 65 7.14 -2.34 -17.36
N SER A 66 6.03 -2.98 -16.98
CA SER A 66 5.24 -3.83 -17.87
C SER A 66 3.75 -3.57 -17.65
N GLN A 67 2.99 -3.49 -18.74
CA GLN A 67 1.53 -3.37 -18.70
C GLN A 67 0.82 -4.56 -18.04
N TYR A 68 1.53 -5.67 -17.81
CA TYR A 68 0.99 -6.89 -17.20
C TYR A 68 1.33 -7.03 -15.71
N ILE A 69 2.07 -6.08 -15.14
CA ILE A 69 2.50 -6.09 -13.75
C ILE A 69 1.84 -4.89 -13.06
N ILE A 70 1.32 -5.11 -11.85
CA ILE A 70 0.78 -4.02 -11.04
C ILE A 70 1.91 -3.05 -10.75
N LYS A 71 1.77 -1.82 -11.21
CA LYS A 71 2.76 -0.77 -10.97
C LYS A 71 2.67 -0.29 -9.53
N VAL A 72 3.84 -0.17 -8.93
CA VAL A 72 3.99 0.54 -7.68
C VAL A 72 4.22 2.01 -8.02
N ASP A 73 3.27 2.85 -7.61
CA ASP A 73 3.27 4.28 -7.87
C ASP A 73 4.30 4.97 -6.96
N ARG A 74 4.29 4.64 -5.66
CA ARG A 74 5.22 5.21 -4.66
C ARG A 74 5.21 4.48 -3.32
N LEU A 75 6.27 4.68 -2.55
CA LEU A 75 6.40 4.27 -1.15
C LEU A 75 6.33 5.51 -0.25
N GLU A 76 5.37 5.53 0.67
CA GLU A 76 5.11 6.64 1.58
C GLU A 76 5.26 6.22 3.05
N THR A 77 5.43 7.21 3.92
CA THR A 77 5.39 7.01 5.38
C THR A 77 4.27 7.85 5.98
N HIS A 78 3.28 7.20 6.59
CA HIS A 78 2.15 7.84 7.26
C HIS A 78 2.12 7.42 8.72
N GLN A 79 2.22 8.38 9.65
CA GLN A 79 2.16 8.11 11.10
C GLN A 79 3.06 6.92 11.52
N ASN A 80 4.33 6.94 11.09
CA ASN A 80 5.32 5.86 11.30
C ASN A 80 5.07 4.52 10.58
N HIS A 81 4.03 4.41 9.76
CA HIS A 81 3.75 3.22 8.97
C HIS A 81 4.20 3.41 7.53
N LEU A 82 4.87 2.40 6.99
CA LEU A 82 5.16 2.35 5.56
C LEU A 82 3.90 1.94 4.79
N VAL A 83 3.61 2.71 3.76
CA VAL A 83 2.47 2.53 2.87
C VAL A 83 3.00 2.40 1.45
N LEU A 84 2.78 1.25 0.83
CA LEU A 84 3.03 1.03 -0.58
C LEU A 84 1.75 1.38 -1.34
N VAL A 85 1.86 2.31 -2.28
CA VAL A 85 0.77 2.76 -3.13
C VAL A 85 0.91 2.08 -4.47
N LEU A 86 -0.09 1.29 -4.86
CA LEU A 86 -0.12 0.55 -6.11
C LEU A 86 -1.30 0.98 -6.97
N GLU A 87 -1.17 0.85 -8.29
CA GLU A 87 -2.29 0.99 -9.20
C GLU A 87 -3.36 -0.08 -8.93
N ASP A 88 -4.64 0.31 -8.97
CA ASP A 88 -5.74 -0.65 -8.95
C ASP A 88 -6.23 -0.95 -10.37
N MET A 89 -6.01 -2.19 -10.83
CA MET A 89 -6.52 -2.67 -12.13
C MET A 89 -7.96 -3.20 -12.05
N GLY A 90 -8.69 -2.96 -10.96
CA GLY A 90 -10.06 -3.44 -10.76
C GLY A 90 -10.14 -4.94 -10.50
N GLY A 91 -9.05 -5.54 -10.00
CA GLY A 91 -9.02 -6.95 -9.63
C GLY A 91 -10.05 -7.27 -8.56
N VAL A 92 -10.68 -8.45 -8.69
CA VAL A 92 -11.60 -9.01 -7.70
C VAL A 92 -11.08 -10.39 -7.31
N SER A 93 -11.08 -10.71 -6.02
CA SER A 93 -10.67 -12.02 -5.48
C SER A 93 -11.76 -12.63 -4.64
#